data_AF-A0A2K3LT74-F1
#
_entry.id   AF-A0A2K3LT74-F1
#
_cell.length_a   1.000
_cell.length_b   1.000
_cell.length_c   1.000
_cell.angle_alpha   90.00
_cell.angle_beta   90.00
_cell.angle_gamma   90.00
#
_symmetry.space_group_name_H-M   'P 1'
#
loop_
_entity.id
_entity.type
_entity.pdbx_description
1 polymer ?
#
loop_
_entity_poly.entity_id
_entity_poly.type
_entity_poly.pdbx_seq_one_letter_code
_entity_poly.pdbx_strand_id
1 'polypeptide(L)'
;ASRWKEFTQVEGESSEQAKYDHKVPAKVLRHFPLIPRLQRLFMCSKTAKEMRWHDEERSKDGKLRHPADGKTWKHIDILHPDFSYEPRNVRLGLSSDGFNTCCNY
;
A
#
# COMPACT_ATOMS: atom_id res chain seq x y z
N ALA A 1 -6.67 -20.37 -5.55
CA ALA A 1 -5.97 -20.45 -4.26
C ALA A 1 -7.02 -20.57 -3.15
N SER A 2 -6.87 -21.53 -2.24
CA SER A 2 -7.80 -21.70 -1.11
C SER A 2 -7.73 -20.47 -0.19
N ARG A 3 -8.89 -20.10 0.38
CA ARG A 3 -9.02 -18.92 1.27
C ARG A 3 -8.47 -19.19 2.67
N TRP A 4 -8.20 -20.44 2.99
CA TRP A 4 -7.87 -20.93 4.33
C TRP A 4 -6.55 -21.69 4.28
N LYS A 5 -5.78 -21.62 5.37
CA LYS A 5 -4.61 -22.48 5.54
C LYS A 5 -5.08 -23.93 5.73
N GLU A 6 -4.47 -24.84 4.99
CA GLU A 6 -4.60 -26.29 5.22
C GLU A 6 -3.53 -26.69 6.24
N PHE A 7 -3.96 -27.24 7.38
CA PHE A 7 -3.06 -27.76 8.38
C PHE A 7 -2.85 -29.25 8.12
N THR A 8 -1.63 -29.66 7.78
CA THR A 8 -1.26 -31.07 7.69
C THR A 8 -1.04 -31.59 9.11
N GLN A 9 -1.76 -32.65 9.51
CA GLN A 9 -1.56 -33.28 10.82
C GLN A 9 -0.13 -33.84 10.88
N VAL A 10 0.66 -33.34 11.83
CA VAL A 10 1.87 -34.01 12.29
C VAL A 10 1.45 -34.78 13.53
N GLU A 11 1.53 -36.11 13.49
CA GLU A 11 1.13 -36.99 14.59
C GLU A 11 2.00 -36.73 15.83
N GLY A 12 1.37 -36.47 16.98
CA GLY A 12 2.07 -36.24 18.25
C GLY A 12 1.22 -35.62 19.35
N GLU A 13 0.44 -36.48 20.01
CA GLU A 13 -0.09 -36.38 21.38
C GLU A 13 -1.28 -35.46 21.71
N SER A 14 -2.20 -36.08 22.47
CA SER A 14 -3.54 -35.67 22.85
C SER A 14 -3.57 -34.99 24.22
N SER A 15 -4.28 -33.86 24.34
CA SER A 15 -4.94 -33.47 25.59
C SER A 15 -6.12 -32.56 25.30
N GLU A 16 -7.29 -32.90 25.84
CA GLU A 16 -8.58 -32.26 25.57
C GLU A 16 -8.64 -30.76 25.83
N GLN A 17 -8.82 -29.99 24.75
CA GLN A 17 -9.74 -28.87 24.72
C GLN A 17 -10.52 -28.99 23.41
N ALA A 18 -11.85 -28.84 23.46
CA ALA A 18 -12.68 -28.67 22.28
C ALA A 18 -12.20 -27.40 21.53
N LYS A 19 -11.15 -27.54 20.74
CA LYS A 19 -10.57 -26.49 19.91
C LYS A 19 -11.58 -26.24 18.81
N TYR A 20 -12.32 -25.15 18.94
CA TYR A 20 -12.97 -24.53 17.80
C TYR A 20 -11.98 -24.52 16.64
N ASP A 21 -12.30 -25.25 15.56
CA ASP A 21 -11.49 -25.33 14.36
C ASP A 21 -11.64 -24.00 13.60
N HIS A 22 -10.99 -22.97 14.12
CA HIS A 22 -11.00 -21.65 13.53
C HIS A 22 -10.16 -21.69 12.26
N LYS A 23 -10.83 -21.68 11.11
CA LYS A 23 -10.15 -21.58 9.83
C LYS A 23 -9.31 -20.30 9.82
N VAL A 24 -7.99 -20.45 9.70
CA VAL A 24 -7.07 -19.31 9.59
C VAL A 24 -7.04 -18.88 8.12
N PRO A 25 -7.35 -17.61 7.78
CA PRO A 25 -7.29 -17.16 6.40
C PRO A 25 -5.86 -17.23 5.87
N ALA A 26 -5.70 -17.68 4.63
CA ALA A 26 -4.43 -17.69 3.94
C ALA A 26 -4.01 -16.25 3.58
N LYS A 27 -2.73 -15.92 3.79
CA LYS A 27 -2.16 -14.65 3.32
C LYS A 27 -2.01 -14.72 1.80
N VAL A 28 -2.94 -14.10 1.07
CA VAL A 28 -2.94 -14.10 -0.40
C VAL A 28 -2.45 -12.74 -0.91
N LEU A 29 -1.31 -12.73 -1.60
CA LEU A 29 -0.86 -11.58 -2.38
C LEU A 29 -1.58 -11.57 -3.74
N ARG A 30 -2.23 -10.45 -4.06
CA ARG A 30 -2.94 -10.29 -5.33
C ARG A 30 -2.12 -9.43 -6.28
N HIS A 31 -2.03 -9.85 -7.55
CA HIS A 31 -1.42 -9.02 -8.57
C HIS A 31 -2.25 -7.74 -8.80
N PHE A 32 -1.56 -6.60 -8.83
CA PHE A 32 -2.16 -5.30 -9.04
C PHE A 32 -1.43 -4.60 -10.19
N PRO A 33 -2.03 -4.51 -11.39
CA PRO A 33 -1.36 -3.89 -12.53
C PRO A 33 -1.35 -2.36 -12.34
N LEU A 34 -0.22 -1.82 -11.90
CA LEU A 34 -0.05 -0.41 -11.53
C LEU A 34 -0.18 0.53 -12.73
N ILE A 35 0.54 0.22 -13.82
CA ILE A 35 0.63 1.07 -15.02
C ILE A 35 -0.75 1.43 -15.60
N PRO A 36 -1.63 0.47 -15.95
CA PRO A 36 -2.92 0.82 -16.56
C PRO A 36 -3.84 1.58 -15.60
N ARG A 37 -3.68 1.40 -14.29
CA ARG A 37 -4.46 2.15 -13.29
C ARG A 37 -4.02 3.61 -13.22
N LEU A 38 -2.71 3.86 -13.20
CA LEU A 38 -2.16 5.22 -13.23
C LEU A 38 -2.55 5.94 -14.52
N GLN A 39 -2.45 5.26 -15.68
CA GLN A 39 -2.92 5.81 -16.96
C GLN A 39 -4.38 6.24 -16.89
N ARG A 40 -5.26 5.41 -16.32
CA ARG A 40 -6.69 5.74 -16.17
C ARG A 40 -6.93 6.96 -15.27
N LEU A 41 -6.13 7.15 -14.23
CA LEU A 41 -6.25 8.34 -13.37
C LEU A 41 -5.85 9.62 -14.12
N PHE A 42 -4.89 9.54 -15.04
CA PHE A 42 -4.50 10.67 -15.90
C PHE A 42 -5.47 10.93 -17.07
N MET A 43 -6.36 9.99 -17.42
CA MET A 43 -7.36 10.18 -18.49
C MET A 43 -8.48 11.15 -18.11
N CYS A 44 -8.78 11.31 -16.82
CA CYS A 44 -9.78 12.26 -16.35
C CYS A 44 -9.09 13.58 -15.98
N SER A 45 -9.53 14.69 -16.56
CA SER A 45 -8.90 16.01 -16.38
C SER A 45 -8.92 16.49 -14.93
N LYS A 46 -9.99 16.20 -14.19
CA LYS A 46 -10.12 16.55 -12.77
C LYS A 46 -9.07 15.82 -11.92
N THR A 47 -9.01 14.50 -12.03
CA THR A 47 -8.05 13.69 -11.27
C THR A 47 -6.61 13.93 -11.73
N ALA A 48 -6.38 14.17 -13.02
CA ALA A 48 -5.05 14.50 -13.53
C ALA A 48 -4.47 15.79 -12.90
N LYS A 49 -5.33 16.80 -12.65
CA LYS A 49 -4.94 18.01 -11.94
C LYS A 49 -4.56 17.70 -10.49
N GLU A 50 -5.39 16.94 -9.79
CA GLU A 50 -5.11 16.52 -8.41
C GLU A 50 -3.82 15.70 -8.30
N MET A 51 -3.51 14.86 -9.30
CA MET A 51 -2.28 14.07 -9.32
C MET A 51 -1.01 14.93 -9.42
N ARG A 52 -1.05 16.05 -10.14
CA ARG A 52 0.09 16.99 -10.28
C ARG A 52 0.14 18.07 -9.19
N TRP A 53 -0.89 18.13 -8.35
CA TRP A 53 -1.04 19.15 -7.31
C TRP A 53 0.17 19.27 -6.38
N HIS A 54 0.82 18.14 -6.08
CA HIS A 54 1.97 18.07 -5.18
C HIS A 54 3.19 18.90 -5.64
N ASP A 55 3.27 19.22 -6.93
CA ASP A 55 4.31 20.07 -7.51
C ASP A 55 3.77 21.45 -7.94
N GLU A 56 2.62 21.48 -8.64
CA GLU A 56 2.07 22.71 -9.25
C GLU A 56 1.44 23.68 -8.23
N GLU A 57 0.67 23.17 -7.26
CA GLU A 57 -0.18 23.99 -6.37
C GLU A 57 0.24 23.91 -4.89
N ARG A 58 1.33 23.18 -4.60
CA ARG A 58 1.84 23.02 -3.23
C ARG A 58 2.48 24.32 -2.71
N SER A 59 2.01 24.77 -1.55
CA SER A 59 2.65 25.87 -0.81
C SER A 59 3.97 25.43 -0.19
N LYS A 60 5.08 26.10 -0.54
CA LYS A 60 6.44 25.81 -0.05
C LYS A 60 6.81 26.76 1.11
N ASP A 61 5.96 26.84 2.13
CA ASP A 61 6.12 27.75 3.28
C ASP A 61 7.02 27.19 4.40
N GLY A 62 7.66 26.04 4.17
CA GLY A 62 8.52 25.36 5.13
C GLY A 62 7.78 24.59 6.22
N LYS A 63 6.43 24.59 6.22
CA LYS A 63 5.63 23.78 7.14
C LYS A 63 5.34 22.41 6.53
N LEU A 64 5.20 21.39 7.38
CA LEU A 64 4.78 20.05 6.96
C LEU A 64 3.25 20.05 6.79
N ARG A 65 2.77 20.34 5.57
CA ARG A 65 1.33 20.32 5.26
C ARG A 65 0.94 19.13 4.39
N HIS A 66 1.91 18.59 3.66
CA HIS A 66 1.72 17.50 2.73
C HIS A 66 2.77 16.40 2.97
N PRO A 67 2.46 15.12 2.69
CA PRO A 67 3.46 14.05 2.71
C PRO A 67 4.72 14.35 1.86
N ALA A 68 4.57 15.15 0.80
CA ALA A 68 5.69 15.62 -0.04
C ALA A 68 6.67 16.56 0.67
N ASP A 69 6.28 17.17 1.78
CA ASP A 69 7.18 17.97 2.60
C ASP A 69 8.06 17.10 3.51
N GLY A 70 7.72 15.81 3.64
CA GLY A 70 8.39 14.84 4.48
C GLY A 70 9.83 14.57 4.07
N LYS A 71 10.68 14.23 5.05
CA LYS A 71 12.11 13.96 4.82
C LYS A 71 12.34 12.81 3.84
N THR A 72 11.52 11.76 3.92
CA THR A 72 11.60 10.60 3.02
C THR A 72 11.37 10.99 1.57
N TRP A 73 10.41 11.88 1.31
CA TRP A 73 10.08 12.32 -0.04
C TRP A 73 11.22 13.15 -0.63
N LYS A 74 11.76 14.11 0.14
CA LYS A 74 12.93 14.90 -0.26
C LYS A 74 14.16 14.03 -0.56
N HIS A 75 14.37 12.98 0.23
CA HIS A 75 15.48 12.06 0.01
C HIS A 75 15.34 11.31 -1.33
N ILE A 76 14.14 10.86 -1.68
CA ILE A 76 13.85 10.21 -2.97
C ILE A 76 14.04 11.22 -4.12
N ASP A 77 13.64 12.47 -3.95
CA ASP A 77 13.79 13.51 -4.98
C ASP A 77 15.25 13.83 -5.27
N ILE A 78 16.10 13.82 -4.23
CA ILE A 78 17.55 13.97 -4.36
C ILE A 78 18.16 12.76 -5.07
N LEU A 79 17.70 11.55 -4.76
CA LEU A 79 18.22 10.31 -5.34
C LEU A 79 17.82 10.17 -6.82
N HIS A 80 16.64 10.67 -7.19
CA HIS A 80 16.09 10.57 -8.54
C HIS A 80 15.64 11.94 -9.08
N PRO A 81 16.58 12.82 -9.49
CA PRO A 81 16.26 14.16 -9.96
C PRO A 81 15.37 14.16 -11.21
N ASP A 82 15.67 13.28 -12.18
CA ASP A 82 14.89 13.14 -13.41
C ASP A 82 13.45 12.73 -13.12
N PHE A 83 13.26 11.88 -12.10
CA PHE A 83 11.93 11.46 -11.68
C PHE A 83 11.18 12.60 -10.99
N SER A 84 11.89 13.42 -10.21
CA SER A 84 11.30 14.57 -9.52
C SER A 84 10.97 15.74 -10.43
N TYR A 85 11.61 15.85 -11.59
CA TYR A 85 11.38 16.93 -12.53
C TYR A 85 10.03 16.82 -13.26
N GLU A 86 9.57 15.60 -13.52
CA GLU A 86 8.31 15.36 -14.21
C GLU A 86 7.14 15.28 -13.21
N PRO A 87 6.22 16.26 -13.17
CA PRO A 87 5.13 16.32 -12.18
C PRO A 87 4.09 15.20 -12.34
N ARG A 88 4.09 14.48 -13.47
CA ARG A 88 3.23 13.30 -13.66
C ARG A 88 3.76 12.05 -12.96
N ASN A 89 4.97 12.07 -12.44
CA ASN A 89 5.56 10.94 -11.75
C ASN A 89 5.02 10.81 -10.32
N VAL A 90 4.49 9.62 -10.00
CA VAL A 90 3.79 9.35 -8.74
C VAL A 90 4.69 8.52 -7.83
N ARG A 91 4.73 8.87 -6.54
CA ARG A 91 5.41 8.09 -5.50
C ARG A 91 4.37 7.36 -4.65
N LEU A 92 4.53 6.04 -4.52
CA LEU A 92 3.62 5.20 -3.74
C LEU A 92 4.36 4.65 -2.52
N GLY A 93 3.84 4.93 -1.32
CA GLY A 93 4.34 4.35 -0.08
C GLY A 93 3.61 3.05 0.25
N LEU A 94 4.36 1.98 0.51
CA LEU A 94 3.81 0.76 1.09
C LEU A 94 3.89 0.86 2.61
N SER A 95 2.75 0.78 3.29
CA SER A 95 2.71 0.57 4.73
C SER A 95 2.38 -0.89 5.00
N SER A 96 3.16 -1.54 5.87
CA SER A 96 2.88 -2.90 6.36
C SER A 96 2.20 -2.90 7.74
N ASP A 97 1.85 -1.72 8.25
CA ASP A 97 1.02 -1.54 9.43
C ASP A 97 -0.35 -2.21 9.19
N GLY A 98 -0.54 -3.38 9.80
CA GLY A 98 -1.85 -3.99 9.96
C GLY A 98 -2.52 -4.52 8.69
N PHE A 99 -2.02 -5.63 8.13
CA PHE A 99 -2.95 -6.65 7.61
C PHE A 99 -3.74 -7.22 8.79
N ASN A 100 -4.63 -6.40 9.35
CA ASN A 100 -5.43 -6.72 10.51
C ASN A 100 -6.55 -7.63 10.01
N THR A 101 -6.50 -8.91 10.38
CA THR A 101 -7.58 -9.85 10.09
C THR A 101 -8.81 -9.34 10.79
N CYS A 102 -9.78 -8.87 10.01
CA CYS A 102 -11.08 -8.45 10.51
C CYS A 102 -11.65 -9.55 11.41
N CYS A 103 -11.80 -9.18 12.69
CA CYS A 103 -12.69 -9.75 13.69
C CYS A 103 -12.28 -11.09 14.30
N ASN A 104 -11.93 -11.07 15.59
CA ASN A 104 -12.31 -12.09 16.58
C ASN A 104 -12.48 -11.40 17.95
N TYR A 105 -13.71 -10.94 18.20
CA TYR A 105 -14.39 -11.05 19.50
C TYR A 105 -15.84 -11.43 19.19
#